data_AF-A0A527GF93-F1
#
_entry.id   AF-A0A527GF93-F1
#
_cell.length_a   1.000
_cell.length_b   1.000
_cell.length_c   1.000
_cell.angle_alpha   90.00
_cell.angle_beta   90.00
_cell.angle_gamma   90.00
#
_symmetry.space_group_name_H-M   'P 1'
#
loop_
_entity.id
_entity.type
_entity.pdbx_description
1 polymer ?
#
loop_
_entity_poly.entity_id
_entity_poly.type
_entity_poly.pdbx_seq_one_letter_code
_entity_poly.pdbx_strand_id
1 'polypeptide(L)' 'PFVSPVGRLDKASEGLLLMTNDTRFANRLMDPASHLPKTYHVQVGTVPDAAMLKTLRAGVSVDGEILTTNSIELLRSGG' A
#
# COMPACT_ATOMS: atom_id res chain seq x y z
N PRO A 1 30.09 3.88 -4.20
CA PRO A 1 29.07 2.82 -4.08
C PRO A 1 27.73 3.28 -4.68
N PHE A 2 27.13 2.49 -5.57
CA PHE A 2 25.83 2.78 -6.19
C PHE A 2 24.72 1.99 -5.49
N VAL A 3 23.56 2.60 -5.29
CA VAL A 3 22.33 1.96 -4.79
C VAL A 3 21.15 2.38 -5.67
N SER A 4 20.13 1.53 -5.77
CA SER A 4 18.91 1.76 -6.55
C SER A 4 17.65 1.50 -5.70
N PRO A 5 16.50 2.09 -6.06
CA PRO A 5 15.25 1.81 -5.38
C PRO A 5 14.81 0.35 -5.54
N VAL A 6 14.25 -0.21 -4.46
CA VAL A 6 13.48 -1.45 -4.50
C VAL A 6 12.02 -1.09 -4.70
N GLY A 7 11.53 -1.23 -5.94
CA GLY A 7 10.19 -0.81 -6.33
C GLY A 7 10.08 0.69 -6.60
N ARG A 8 8.86 1.20 -6.54
CA ARG A 8 8.54 2.60 -6.84
C ARG A 8 7.64 3.17 -5.76
N LEU A 9 7.89 4.41 -5.38
CA LEU A 9 6.97 5.25 -4.62
C LEU A 9 6.53 6.38 -5.56
N ASP A 10 5.22 6.59 -5.68
CA ASP A 10 4.71 7.63 -6.57
C ASP A 10 5.07 9.02 -6.05
N LYS A 11 5.26 9.97 -6.97
CA LYS A 11 5.73 11.33 -6.63
C LYS A 11 4.80 12.06 -5.64
N ALA A 12 3.51 11.77 -5.69
CA ALA A 12 2.51 12.35 -4.78
C ALA A 12 2.32 11.55 -3.48
N SER A 13 3.05 10.45 -3.33
CA SER A 13 3.07 9.63 -2.11
C SER A 13 4.31 9.96 -1.27
N GLU A 14 4.21 9.69 0.02
CA GLU A 14 5.30 9.79 0.98
C GLU A 14 5.46 8.46 1.71
N GLY A 15 6.64 8.23 2.30
CA GLY A 15 6.85 7.10 3.20
C GLY A 15 8.14 6.34 2.94
N LEU A 16 8.10 5.05 3.24
CA LEU A 16 9.27 4.16 3.19
C LEU A 16 9.62 3.81 1.74
N LEU A 17 10.85 4.13 1.34
CA LEU A 17 11.45 3.69 0.09
C LEU A 17 12.80 3.02 0.38
N LEU A 18 12.89 1.71 0.11
CA LEU A 18 14.10 0.93 0.34
C LEU A 18 15.10 1.14 -0.79
N MET A 19 16.38 1.30 -0.43
CA MET A 19 17.51 1.43 -1.35
C MET A 19 18.48 0.27 -1.14
N THR A 20 18.95 -0.36 -2.21
CA THR A 20 19.95 -1.43 -2.11
C THR A 20 20.85 -1.48 -3.34
N ASN A 21 22.03 -2.08 -3.19
CA ASN A 21 22.91 -2.49 -4.27
C ASN A 21 22.89 -4.01 -4.51
N ASP A 22 22.14 -4.77 -3.71
CA ASP A 22 21.92 -6.20 -3.89
C ASP A 22 20.70 -6.46 -4.79
N THR A 23 20.96 -6.80 -6.04
CA THR A 23 19.93 -7.08 -7.05
C THR A 23 19.11 -8.32 -6.72
N ARG A 24 19.69 -9.33 -6.05
CA ARG A 24 18.97 -10.54 -5.67
C ARG A 24 17.98 -10.25 -4.55
N PHE A 25 18.38 -9.44 -3.57
CA PHE A 25 17.48 -8.99 -2.51
C PHE A 25 16.32 -8.14 -3.08
N ALA A 26 16.63 -7.17 -3.95
CA ALA A 26 15.61 -6.34 -4.59
C ALA A 26 14.59 -7.20 -5.36
N ASN A 27 15.04 -8.16 -6.18
CA ASN A 27 14.16 -9.02 -6.96
C ASN A 27 13.25 -9.87 -6.08
N ARG A 28 13.75 -10.43 -4.97
CA ARG A 28 12.92 -11.21 -4.04
C ARG A 28 11.81 -10.38 -3.39
N LEU A 29 12.07 -9.10 -3.08
CA LEU A 29 11.07 -8.21 -2.50
C LEU A 29 10.03 -7.73 -3.53
N MET A 30 10.41 -7.64 -4.81
CA MET A 30 9.52 -7.19 -5.89
C MET A 30 8.74 -8.32 -6.55
N ASP A 31 9.11 -9.58 -6.33
CA ASP A 31 8.40 -10.74 -6.87
C ASP A 31 6.93 -10.73 -6.38
N PRO A 32 5.93 -10.68 -7.28
CA PRO A 32 4.52 -10.72 -6.91
C PRO A 32 4.15 -11.96 -6.06
N ALA A 33 4.84 -13.08 -6.25
CA ALA A 33 4.62 -14.32 -5.50
C ALA A 33 5.04 -14.21 -4.02
N SER A 34 5.83 -13.19 -3.66
CA SER A 34 6.24 -12.96 -2.27
C SER A 34 5.09 -12.49 -1.38
N HIS A 35 3.99 -11.98 -1.96
CA HIS A 35 2.79 -11.50 -1.26
C HIS A 35 3.09 -10.62 -0.03
N LEU A 36 4.16 -9.82 -0.10
CA LEU A 36 4.59 -9.00 1.02
C LEU A 36 3.52 -7.94 1.35
N PRO A 37 2.97 -7.95 2.57
CA PRO A 37 1.96 -6.98 2.97
C PRO A 37 2.58 -5.59 3.03
N LYS A 38 1.79 -4.60 2.60
CA LYS A 38 2.17 -3.18 2.66
C LYS A 38 1.13 -2.46 3.49
N THR A 39 1.59 -1.64 4.42
CA THR A 39 0.74 -0.84 5.31
C THR A 39 0.84 0.62 4.88
N TYR A 40 -0.31 1.27 4.75
CA TYR A 40 -0.42 2.65 4.31
C TYR A 40 -1.24 3.46 5.32
N HIS A 41 -0.82 4.70 5.56
CA HIS A 41 -1.66 5.71 6.17
C HIS A 41 -2.19 6.60 5.06
N VAL A 42 -3.51 6.63 4.90
CA VAL A 42 -4.15 7.38 3.81
C VAL A 42 -5.04 8.45 4.42
N GLN A 43 -4.92 9.67 3.93
CA GLN A 43 -5.85 10.75 4.22
C GLN A 43 -6.88 10.82 3.09
N VAL A 44 -8.16 10.84 3.47
CA VAL A 44 -9.28 10.91 2.51
C VAL A 44 -10.13 12.14 2.82
N GLY A 45 -10.82 12.66 1.80
CA GLY A 45 -11.55 13.94 1.90
C GLY A 45 -12.82 13.90 2.74
N THR A 46 -13.20 12.74 3.26
CA THR A 46 -14.37 12.52 4.11
C THR A 46 -13.98 11.65 5.30
N VAL A 47 -14.74 11.69 6.39
CA VAL A 47 -14.58 10.72 7.48
C VAL A 47 -15.30 9.43 7.05
N PRO A 48 -14.61 8.29 6.85
CA PRO A 48 -15.25 7.04 6.48
C PRO A 48 -16.17 6.56 7.61
N ASP A 49 -17.40 6.18 7.26
CA ASP A 49 -18.32 5.56 8.20
C ASP A 49 -18.10 4.03 8.29
N ALA A 50 -18.79 3.39 9.23
CA ALA A 50 -18.68 1.96 9.43
C ALA A 50 -19.12 1.13 8.21
N ALA A 51 -20.05 1.66 7.40
CA ALA A 51 -20.54 0.98 6.20
C ALA A 51 -19.47 0.97 5.10
N MET A 52 -18.81 2.11 4.87
CA MET A 52 -17.69 2.23 3.94
C MET A 52 -16.53 1.31 4.34
N LEU A 53 -16.15 1.30 5.62
CA LEU A 53 -15.10 0.40 6.11
C LEU A 53 -15.46 -1.08 5.91
N LYS A 54 -16.73 -1.45 6.10
CA LYS A 54 -17.21 -2.82 5.84
C LYS A 54 -17.11 -3.18 4.36
N THR A 55 -17.49 -2.28 3.46
CA THR A 55 -17.36 -2.49 2.01
C THR A 55 -15.90 -2.65 1.60
N LEU A 56 -15.01 -1.81 2.10
CA LEU A 56 -13.57 -1.92 1.82
C LEU A 56 -12.97 -3.25 2.31
N ARG A 57 -13.43 -3.77 3.46
CA ARG A 57 -13.02 -5.09 3.97
C ARG A 57 -13.57 -6.25 3.13
N ALA A 58 -14.77 -6.11 2.58
CA ALA A 58 -15.36 -7.14 1.72
C ALA A 58 -14.70 -7.19 0.32
N GLY A 59 -14.05 -6.10 -0.07
CA GLY A 59 -13.40 -5.95 -1.36
C GLY A 59 -14.20 -5.07 -2.32
N VAL A 60 -13.50 -4.39 -3.22
CA VAL A 60 -14.07 -3.44 -4.18
C VAL A 60 -13.58 -3.79 -5.58
N SER A 61 -14.47 -3.70 -6.57
CA SER A 61 -14.11 -3.86 -7.98
C SER A 61 -13.42 -2.60 -8.49
N VAL A 62 -12.19 -2.75 -8.99
CA VAL A 62 -11.39 -1.70 -9.62
C VAL A 62 -10.81 -2.29 -10.90
N ASP A 63 -11.09 -1.66 -12.04
CA ASP A 63 -10.60 -2.09 -13.36
C ASP A 63 -10.86 -3.57 -13.71
N GLY A 64 -11.95 -4.15 -13.18
CA GLY A 64 -12.33 -5.54 -13.40
C GLY A 64 -11.72 -6.55 -12.43
N GLU A 65 -10.90 -6.09 -11.47
CA GLU A 65 -10.33 -6.91 -10.41
C GLU A 65 -10.96 -6.58 -9.05
N ILE A 66 -11.15 -7.59 -8.20
CA ILE A 66 -11.59 -7.37 -6.82
C ILE A 66 -10.36 -7.14 -5.94
N LEU A 67 -10.19 -5.90 -5.49
CA LEU A 67 -9.13 -5.53 -4.56
C LEU A 67 -9.65 -5.65 -3.13
N THR A 68 -8.85 -6.29 -2.28
CA THR A 68 -9.16 -6.50 -0.86
C THR A 68 -8.06 -5.93 0.01
N THR A 69 -8.40 -5.61 1.27
CA THR A 69 -7.43 -5.20 2.29
C THR A 69 -7.37 -6.24 3.39
N ASN A 70 -6.16 -6.56 3.85
CA ASN A 70 -5.96 -7.46 5.00
C ASN A 70 -6.50 -6.84 6.30
N SER A 71 -6.38 -5.52 6.45
CA SER A 71 -6.81 -4.78 7.64
C SER A 71 -7.07 -3.32 7.29
N ILE A 72 -8.09 -2.72 7.89
CA ILE A 72 -8.37 -1.29 7.77
C ILE A 72 -8.94 -0.75 9.07
N GLU A 73 -8.41 0.39 9.50
CA GLU A 73 -8.74 1.07 10.74
C GLU A 73 -8.72 2.59 10.52
N LEU A 74 -9.67 3.28 11.15
CA LEU A 74 -9.65 4.74 11.21
C LEU A 74 -8.66 5.17 12.28
N LEU A 75 -7.51 5.71 11.88
CA LEU A 75 -6.45 6.10 12.81
C LEU A 75 -6.74 7.45 13.49
N ARG A 76 -7.28 8.40 12.74
CA ARG A 76 -7.62 9.75 13.20
C ARG A 76 -8.69 10.36 12.31
N SER A 77 -9.56 11.16 12.91
CA SER A 77 -10.51 12.03 12.22
C SER A 77 -10.45 13.43 12.82
N GLY A 78 -10.48 14.45 11.97
CA GLY A 78 -10.32 15.84 12.37
C GLY A 78 -9.81 16.68 11.20
N GLY A 79 -10.18 17.96 11.18
CA GLY A 79 -9.58 18.99 10.34
C GLY A 79 -8.43 19.66 11.07
#